data_AF-A0A3E0DUE8-F1
#
_entry.id   AF-A0A3E0DUE8-F1
#
_cell.length_a   1.000
_cell.length_b   1.000
_cell.length_c   1.000
_cell.angle_alpha   90.00
_cell.angle_beta   90.00
_cell.angle_gamma   90.00
#
_symmetry.space_group_name_H-M   'P 1'
#
loop_
_entity.id
_entity.type
_entity.pdbx_description
1 polymer ?
#
loop_
_entity_poly.entity_id
_entity_poly.type
_entity_poly.pdbx_seq_one_letter_code
_entity_poly.pdbx_strand_id
1 'polypeptide(L)'
;MIKRIVIGIIPVILGGLIYLTYRTDSLVMFGWFNEIGLSDKIGLLRSNYQLQNLTIPNWIKFSLPDALWLFSFTYITLIIWENKINRESVFWIFFAPMIGIFSEVGQLTGLIPGTFDKIDLILLIIATILPFKFLTKLKSIKIKNV
;
A
#
# COMPACT_ATOMS: atom_id res chain seq x y z
N MET A 1 11.99 17.29 -5.61
CA MET A 1 12.11 16.10 -4.75
C MET A 1 10.97 16.02 -3.73
N ILE A 2 10.86 16.99 -2.81
CA ILE A 2 9.93 16.98 -1.66
C ILE A 2 8.47 16.68 -2.04
N LYS A 3 7.90 17.41 -3.02
CA LYS A 3 6.52 17.18 -3.47
C LYS A 3 6.25 15.73 -3.88
N ARG A 4 7.22 15.06 -4.50
CA ARG A 4 7.09 13.65 -4.90
C ARG A 4 7.13 12.75 -3.68
N ILE A 5 8.08 12.96 -2.77
CA ILE A 5 8.16 12.18 -1.52
C ILE A 5 6.84 12.27 -0.74
N VAL A 6 6.23 13.45 -0.63
CA VAL A 6 4.92 13.62 0.03
C VAL A 6 3.83 12.76 -0.61
N ILE A 7 3.77 12.71 -1.94
CA ILE A 7 2.82 11.86 -2.69
C ILE A 7 3.04 10.38 -2.38
N GLY A 8 4.29 9.96 -2.18
CA GLY A 8 4.62 8.59 -1.77
C GLY A 8 4.23 8.29 -0.33
N ILE A 9 4.37 9.23 0.60
CA ILE A 9 4.15 9.01 2.05
C ILE A 9 2.66 8.98 2.40
N ILE A 10 1.83 9.84 1.77
CA ILE A 10 0.41 9.95 2.10
C ILE A 10 -0.33 8.59 2.05
N PRO A 11 -0.18 7.76 0.99
CA PRO A 11 -0.78 6.43 0.93
C PRO A 11 -0.38 5.51 2.08
N VAL A 12 0.86 5.56 2.55
CA VAL A 12 1.31 4.74 3.70
C VAL A 12 0.55 5.09 4.95
N ILE A 13 0.44 6.39 5.23
CA ILE A 13 -0.27 6.90 6.39
C ILE A 13 -1.75 6.54 6.30
N LEU A 14 -2.38 6.76 5.14
CA LEU A 14 -3.80 6.43 4.94
C LEU A 14 -4.08 4.93 5.08
N GLY A 15 -3.26 4.07 4.46
CA GLY A 15 -3.38 2.62 4.60
C GLY A 15 -3.19 2.18 6.04
N GLY A 16 -2.20 2.75 6.73
CA GLY A 16 -1.96 2.51 8.15
C GLY A 16 -3.14 2.91 9.04
N LEU A 17 -3.74 4.08 8.81
CA LEU A 17 -4.90 4.54 9.58
C LEU A 17 -6.12 3.63 9.36
N ILE A 18 -6.40 3.23 8.12
CA ILE A 18 -7.48 2.28 7.83
C ILE A 18 -7.21 0.94 8.54
N TYR A 19 -5.99 0.42 8.40
CA TYR A 19 -5.59 -0.84 9.00
C TYR A 19 -5.75 -0.83 10.52
N LEU A 20 -5.18 0.17 11.19
CA LEU A 20 -5.23 0.34 12.64
C LEU A 20 -6.65 0.49 13.19
N THR A 21 -7.53 1.17 12.43
CA THR A 21 -8.89 1.46 12.86
C THR A 21 -9.81 0.23 12.73
N TYR A 22 -9.68 -0.52 11.62
CA TYR A 22 -10.72 -1.49 11.21
C TYR A 22 -10.27 -2.95 11.16
N ARG A 23 -8.97 -3.26 11.16
CA ARG A 23 -8.50 -4.66 11.11
C ARG A 23 -8.56 -5.32 12.48
N THR A 24 -8.55 -6.65 12.48
CA THR A 24 -8.51 -7.46 13.70
C THR A 24 -7.17 -7.26 14.41
N ASP A 25 -7.21 -7.18 15.74
CA ASP A 25 -6.04 -7.00 16.61
C ASP A 25 -5.18 -8.27 16.75
N SER A 26 -5.68 -9.43 16.28
CA SER A 26 -4.91 -10.68 16.19
C SER A 26 -3.78 -10.67 15.16
N LEU A 27 -3.68 -9.62 14.33
CA LEU A 27 -2.65 -9.52 13.31
C LEU A 27 -1.29 -9.16 13.93
N VAL A 28 -0.21 -9.71 13.37
CA VAL A 28 1.17 -9.58 13.86
C VAL A 28 1.58 -8.13 14.15
N MET A 29 1.12 -7.18 13.34
CA MET A 29 1.42 -5.76 13.48
C MET A 29 0.97 -5.18 14.83
N PHE A 30 -0.14 -5.65 15.40
CA PHE A 30 -0.60 -5.20 16.73
C PHE A 30 0.30 -5.73 17.85
N GLY A 31 0.89 -6.92 17.66
CA GLY A 31 1.96 -7.42 18.54
C GLY A 31 3.17 -6.48 18.54
N TRP A 32 3.62 -6.03 17.36
CA TRP A 32 4.71 -5.05 17.28
C TRP A 32 4.36 -3.73 17.96
N PHE A 33 3.13 -3.24 17.78
CA PHE A 33 2.68 -2.02 18.46
C PHE A 33 2.64 -2.14 19.98
N ASN A 34 2.35 -3.34 20.47
CA ASN A 34 2.42 -3.63 21.89
C ASN A 34 3.85 -3.55 22.44
N GLU A 35 4.81 -4.16 21.74
CA GLU A 35 6.23 -4.13 22.14
C GLU A 35 6.81 -2.71 22.19
N ILE A 36 6.34 -1.80 21.33
CA ILE A 36 6.79 -0.40 21.31
C ILE A 36 5.92 0.56 22.15
N GLY A 37 4.97 0.02 22.94
CA GLY A 37 4.15 0.82 23.87
C GLY A 37 3.11 1.71 23.19
N LEU A 38 2.59 1.33 22.02
CA LEU A 38 1.57 2.08 21.28
C LEU A 38 0.14 1.51 21.43
N SER A 39 -0.03 0.41 22.17
CA SER A 39 -1.33 -0.24 22.38
C SER A 39 -2.42 0.72 22.85
N ASP A 40 -2.15 1.56 23.86
CA ASP A 40 -3.15 2.48 24.41
C ASP A 40 -3.62 3.51 23.37
N LYS A 41 -2.69 4.04 22.57
CA LYS A 41 -3.02 5.03 21.53
C LYS A 41 -3.88 4.41 20.42
N ILE A 42 -3.59 3.17 20.06
CA ILE A 42 -4.39 2.41 19.10
C ILE A 42 -5.76 2.07 19.70
N GLY A 43 -5.81 1.72 20.99
CA GLY A 43 -7.05 1.52 21.74
C GLY A 43 -7.95 2.76 21.71
N LEU A 44 -7.38 3.95 21.96
CA LEU A 44 -8.10 5.23 21.87
C LEU A 44 -8.64 5.53 20.47
N LEU A 45 -7.86 5.23 19.42
CA LEU A 45 -8.33 5.36 18.03
C LEU A 45 -9.52 4.44 17.77
N ARG A 46 -9.43 3.19 18.24
CA ARG A 46 -10.44 2.15 18.01
C ARG A 46 -11.68 2.31 18.89
N SER A 47 -11.58 2.94 20.06
CA SER A 47 -12.72 3.25 20.92
C SER A 47 -13.56 4.44 20.40
N ASN A 48 -13.12 5.11 19.32
CA ASN A 48 -13.88 6.19 18.73
C ASN A 48 -15.17 5.66 18.07
N TYR A 49 -16.30 5.88 18.74
CA TYR A 49 -17.63 5.44 18.30
C TYR A 49 -18.00 5.93 16.90
N GLN A 50 -17.63 7.17 16.53
CA GLN A 50 -17.95 7.70 15.21
C GLN A 50 -17.24 6.91 14.11
N LEU A 51 -15.95 6.61 14.30
CA LEU A 51 -15.19 5.81 13.33
C LEU A 51 -15.72 4.38 13.23
N GLN A 52 -16.02 3.74 14.37
CA GLN A 52 -16.51 2.36 14.38
C GLN A 52 -17.91 2.20 13.74
N ASN A 53 -18.74 3.24 13.77
CA ASN A 53 -20.06 3.22 13.13
C ASN A 53 -20.05 3.58 11.64
N LEU A 54 -18.91 3.98 11.08
CA LEU A 54 -18.84 4.24 9.65
C LEU A 54 -19.08 2.94 8.87
N THR A 55 -20.13 2.94 8.07
CA THR A 55 -20.40 1.85 7.12
C THR A 55 -19.47 2.02 5.94
N ILE A 56 -18.26 1.48 6.05
CA ILE A 56 -17.31 1.43 4.95
C ILE A 56 -17.32 0.05 4.27
N PRO A 57 -17.21 -0.01 2.93
CA PRO A 57 -17.13 -1.28 2.20
C PRO A 57 -15.99 -2.17 2.67
N ASN A 58 -16.19 -3.49 2.60
CA ASN A 58 -15.18 -4.47 3.00
C ASN A 58 -13.86 -4.32 2.24
N TRP A 59 -13.91 -3.99 0.94
CA TRP A 59 -12.69 -3.76 0.16
C TRP A 59 -11.85 -2.59 0.68
N ILE A 60 -12.47 -1.58 1.31
CA ILE A 60 -11.72 -0.49 1.95
C ILE A 60 -10.98 -1.02 3.17
N LYS A 61 -11.61 -1.89 3.97
CA LYS A 61 -11.01 -2.45 5.19
C LYS A 61 -9.91 -3.45 4.89
N PHE A 62 -10.12 -4.29 3.88
CA PHE A 62 -9.36 -5.52 3.69
C PHE A 62 -8.39 -5.46 2.51
N SER A 63 -8.68 -4.67 1.47
CA SER A 63 -7.92 -4.67 0.23
C SER A 63 -7.15 -3.37 -0.01
N LEU A 64 -7.76 -2.23 0.35
CA LEU A 64 -7.19 -0.90 0.07
C LEU A 64 -5.87 -0.61 0.81
N PRO A 65 -5.66 -0.99 2.09
CA PRO A 65 -4.40 -0.71 2.79
C PRO A 65 -3.18 -1.28 2.04
N ASP A 66 -3.27 -2.55 1.62
CA ASP A 66 -2.18 -3.23 0.92
C ASP A 66 -1.90 -2.60 -0.45
N ALA A 67 -2.95 -2.21 -1.18
CA ALA A 67 -2.80 -1.49 -2.43
C ALA A 67 -2.16 -0.09 -2.25
N LEU A 68 -2.52 0.64 -1.19
CA LEU A 68 -1.90 1.94 -0.88
C LEU A 68 -0.42 1.80 -0.52
N TRP A 69 -0.07 0.77 0.26
CA TRP A 69 1.31 0.45 0.61
C TRP A 69 2.13 0.04 -0.61
N LEU A 70 1.58 -0.82 -1.48
CA LEU A 70 2.25 -1.23 -2.71
C LEU A 70 2.45 -0.06 -3.68
N PHE A 71 1.45 0.81 -3.81
CA PHE A 71 1.56 2.05 -4.59
C PHE A 71 2.70 2.91 -4.05
N SER A 72 2.73 3.14 -2.74
CA SER A 72 3.76 3.96 -2.10
C SER A 72 5.15 3.40 -2.35
N PHE A 73 5.34 2.10 -2.07
CA PHE A 73 6.61 1.41 -2.26
C PHE A 73 7.08 1.56 -3.71
N THR A 74 6.22 1.21 -4.68
CA THR A 74 6.57 1.26 -6.10
C THR A 74 6.90 2.68 -6.54
N TYR A 75 6.11 3.67 -6.10
CA TYR A 75 6.30 5.08 -6.42
C TYR A 75 7.60 5.65 -5.85
N ILE A 76 7.90 5.38 -4.58
CA ILE A 76 9.13 5.86 -3.93
C ILE A 76 10.35 5.18 -4.55
N THR A 77 10.30 3.87 -4.80
CA THR A 77 11.39 3.13 -5.45
C THR A 77 11.67 3.68 -6.85
N LEU A 78 10.63 3.99 -7.62
CA LEU A 78 10.79 4.66 -8.91
C LEU A 78 11.48 6.03 -8.78
N ILE A 79 11.21 6.79 -7.73
CA ILE A 79 11.87 8.09 -7.49
C ILE A 79 13.34 7.90 -7.13
N ILE A 80 13.66 6.94 -6.26
CA ILE A 80 15.03 6.62 -5.85
C ILE A 80 15.89 6.30 -7.09
N TRP A 81 15.33 5.54 -8.04
CA TRP A 81 15.98 5.19 -9.30
C TRP A 81 15.78 6.23 -10.42
N GLU A 82 15.40 7.46 -10.10
CA GLU A 82 15.19 8.57 -11.06
C GLU A 82 14.21 8.24 -12.21
N ASN A 83 13.30 7.29 -12.01
CA ASN A 83 12.38 6.74 -13.00
C ASN A 83 13.10 6.05 -14.17
N LYS A 84 14.28 5.47 -13.92
CA LYS A 84 15.03 4.64 -14.87
C LYS A 84 14.77 3.18 -14.55
N ILE A 85 14.36 2.41 -15.56
CA ILE A 85 14.22 0.95 -15.47
C ILE A 85 15.40 0.35 -16.22
N ASN A 86 16.37 -0.18 -15.48
CA ASN A 86 17.58 -0.82 -16.02
C ASN A 86 17.87 -2.10 -15.22
N ARG A 87 18.98 -2.78 -15.53
CA ARG A 87 19.35 -4.04 -14.87
C ARG A 87 19.53 -3.91 -13.36
N GLU A 88 19.91 -2.74 -12.88
CA GLU A 88 20.15 -2.47 -11.46
C GLU A 88 18.84 -2.15 -10.71
N SER A 89 17.91 -1.44 -11.35
CA SER A 89 16.67 -0.97 -10.71
C SER A 89 15.48 -1.91 -10.87
N VAL A 90 15.44 -2.74 -11.93
CA VAL A 90 14.28 -3.57 -12.29
C VAL A 90 13.89 -4.51 -11.14
N PHE A 91 14.86 -5.15 -10.50
CA PHE A 91 14.60 -6.04 -9.38
C PHE A 91 13.89 -5.30 -8.25
N TRP A 92 14.45 -4.17 -7.80
CA TRP A 92 13.89 -3.39 -6.70
C TRP A 92 12.51 -2.82 -6.99
N ILE A 93 12.27 -2.36 -8.22
CA ILE A 93 10.98 -1.78 -8.63
C ILE A 93 9.89 -2.84 -8.63
N PHE A 94 10.18 -4.05 -9.11
CA PHE A 94 9.17 -5.11 -9.29
C PHE A 94 9.12 -6.12 -8.15
N PHE A 95 10.05 -6.09 -7.20
CA PHE A 95 10.10 -7.04 -6.08
C PHE A 95 8.79 -7.11 -5.29
N ALA A 96 8.32 -5.98 -4.73
CA ALA A 96 7.08 -5.97 -3.96
C ALA A 96 5.83 -6.25 -4.82
N PRO A 97 5.67 -5.66 -6.04
CA PRO A 97 4.58 -6.03 -6.94
C PRO A 97 4.50 -7.52 -7.25
N MET A 98 5.65 -8.15 -7.54
CA MET A 98 5.71 -9.57 -7.82
C MET A 98 5.28 -10.38 -6.60
N ILE A 99 5.82 -10.08 -5.41
CA ILE A 99 5.42 -10.79 -4.18
C ILE A 99 3.92 -10.65 -3.93
N GLY A 100 3.36 -9.44 -4.01
CA GLY A 100 1.93 -9.23 -3.77
C GLY A 100 1.04 -10.01 -4.75
N ILE A 101 1.30 -9.88 -6.06
CA ILE A 101 0.49 -10.53 -7.10
C ILE A 101 0.65 -12.05 -7.05
N PHE A 102 1.88 -12.58 -6.91
CA PHE A 102 2.09 -14.02 -6.83
C PHE A 102 1.60 -14.61 -5.50
N SER A 103 1.62 -13.84 -4.40
CA SER A 103 1.00 -14.26 -3.15
C SER A 103 -0.49 -14.50 -3.33
N GLU A 104 -1.17 -13.54 -3.96
CA GLU A 104 -2.60 -13.62 -4.23
C GLU A 104 -2.96 -14.78 -5.17
N VAL A 105 -2.22 -14.91 -6.28
CA VAL A 105 -2.41 -16.04 -7.21
C VAL A 105 -2.07 -17.38 -6.55
N GLY A 106 -1.04 -17.44 -5.70
CA GLY A 106 -0.64 -18.65 -5.00
C GLY A 106 -1.68 -19.15 -4.00
N GLN A 107 -2.51 -18.28 -3.44
CA GLN A 107 -3.63 -18.68 -2.58
C GLN A 107 -4.67 -19.54 -3.33
N LEU A 108 -4.81 -19.39 -4.66
CA LEU A 108 -5.68 -20.27 -5.48
C LEU A 108 -5.26 -21.75 -5.44
N THR A 109 -3.97 -21.99 -5.27
CA THR A 109 -3.39 -23.33 -5.25
C THR A 109 -3.30 -23.92 -3.84
N GLY A 110 -3.61 -23.13 -2.81
CA GLY A 110 -3.41 -23.50 -1.41
C GLY A 110 -1.95 -23.55 -0.95
N LEU A 111 -0.99 -23.24 -1.83
CA LEU A 111 0.44 -23.19 -1.48
C LEU A 111 0.76 -22.05 -0.51
N ILE A 112 0.02 -20.94 -0.60
CA ILE A 112 0.21 -19.76 0.22
C ILE A 112 -1.00 -19.63 1.15
N PRO A 113 -0.79 -19.50 2.47
CA PRO A 113 -1.88 -19.33 3.41
C PRO A 113 -2.60 -18.00 3.16
N GLY A 114 -3.92 -18.07 3.05
CA GLY A 114 -4.77 -16.91 2.77
C GLY A 114 -6.03 -17.31 2.02
N THR A 115 -6.80 -16.32 1.59
CA THR A 115 -8.04 -16.50 0.85
C THR A 115 -7.98 -15.64 -0.38
N PHE A 116 -8.00 -16.26 -1.56
CA PHE A 116 -8.00 -15.52 -2.81
C PHE A 116 -9.21 -14.57 -2.91
N ASP A 117 -8.93 -13.29 -3.07
CA ASP A 117 -9.88 -12.22 -3.34
C ASP A 117 -9.53 -11.51 -4.67
N LYS A 118 -10.49 -11.53 -5.59
CA LYS A 118 -10.35 -10.85 -6.89
C LYS A 118 -10.12 -9.35 -6.73
N ILE A 119 -10.69 -8.74 -5.69
CA ILE A 119 -10.54 -7.31 -5.41
C ILE A 119 -9.10 -7.01 -4.99
N ASP A 120 -8.48 -7.86 -4.17
CA ASP A 120 -7.08 -7.74 -3.76
C ASP A 120 -6.18 -7.77 -5.00
N LEU A 121 -6.37 -8.78 -5.87
CA LEU A 121 -5.60 -8.88 -7.12
C LEU A 121 -5.75 -7.64 -8.03
N ILE A 122 -6.99 -7.18 -8.24
CA ILE A 122 -7.27 -5.99 -9.07
C ILE A 122 -6.58 -4.76 -8.48
N LEU A 123 -6.71 -4.53 -7.17
CA LEU A 123 -6.12 -3.36 -6.53
C LEU A 123 -4.59 -3.40 -6.51
N LEU A 124 -3.99 -4.58 -6.32
CA LEU A 124 -2.53 -4.74 -6.40
C LEU A 124 -1.99 -4.45 -7.82
N ILE A 125 -2.71 -4.91 -8.87
CA ILE A 125 -2.35 -4.59 -10.26
C ILE A 125 -2.46 -3.08 -10.52
N ILE A 126 -3.56 -2.44 -10.07
CA ILE A 126 -3.74 -0.99 -10.20
C ILE A 126 -2.62 -0.24 -9.47
N ALA A 127 -2.33 -0.63 -8.22
CA ALA A 127 -1.27 -0.03 -7.39
C ALA A 127 0.12 -0.18 -8.00
N THR A 128 0.36 -1.26 -8.75
CA THR A 128 1.61 -1.47 -9.49
C THR A 128 1.72 -0.55 -10.70
N ILE A 129 0.64 -0.39 -11.49
CA ILE A 129 0.68 0.35 -12.76
C ILE A 129 0.61 1.87 -12.55
N LEU A 130 -0.18 2.32 -11.58
CA LEU A 130 -0.49 3.74 -11.37
C LEU A 130 0.74 4.64 -11.15
N PRO A 131 1.76 4.24 -10.36
CA PRO A 131 3.00 5.02 -10.17
C PRO A 131 3.70 5.38 -11.48
N PHE A 132 3.80 4.43 -12.42
CA PHE A 132 4.44 4.64 -13.71
C PHE A 132 3.69 5.69 -14.54
N LYS A 133 2.35 5.60 -14.61
CA LYS A 133 1.51 6.59 -15.33
C LYS A 133 1.59 7.98 -14.71
N PHE A 134 1.65 8.05 -13.39
CA PHE A 134 1.71 9.33 -12.68
C PHE A 134 3.04 10.05 -12.93
N LEU A 135 4.15 9.32 -12.91
CA LEU A 135 5.49 9.90 -13.09
C LEU A 135 5.76 10.30 -14.56
N THR A 136 5.22 9.58 -15.55
CA THR A 136 5.30 9.99 -16.96
C THR A 136 4.53 11.28 -17.24
N LYS A 137 3.32 11.43 -16.67
CA LYS A 137 2.53 12.67 -16.76
C LYS A 137 3.24 13.87 -16.13
N LEU A 138 3.94 13.68 -15.01
CA LEU A 138 4.72 14.75 -14.38
C LEU A 138 5.93 15.18 -15.22
N LYS A 139 6.55 14.26 -15.97
CA LYS A 139 7.63 14.61 -16.92
C LYS A 139 7.07 15.44 -18.09
N SER A 140 5.93 15.06 -18.67
CA SER A 140 5.35 15.78 -19.81
C SER A 140 4.87 17.20 -19.46
N ILE A 141 4.30 17.39 -18.25
CA ILE A 141 3.92 18.74 -17.76
C ILE A 141 5.15 19.65 -17.62
N LYS A 142 6.29 19.12 -17.16
CA LYS A 142 7.54 19.91 -17.08
C LYS A 142 8.09 20.30 -18.44
N ILE A 143 7.95 19.44 -19.46
CA ILE A 143 8.48 19.69 -20.80
C ILE A 143 7.63 20.72 -21.56
N LYS A 144 6.31 20.80 -21.31
CA LYS A 144 5.43 21.78 -21.97
C LYS A 144 5.55 23.22 -21.43
N ASN A 145 6.25 23.42 -20.31
CA ASN A 145 6.36 24.73 -19.66
C ASN A 145 7.75 25.37 -19.84
N VAL A 146 8.46 25.01 -20.91
CA VAL A 146 9.74 25.62 -21.31
C VAL A 146 9.61 26.17 -22.73
#